data_AF-A0A5B1QZY4-F1
#
_entry.id   AF-A0A5B1QZY4-F1
#
_cell.length_a   1.000
_cell.length_b   1.000
_cell.length_c   1.000
_cell.angle_alpha   90.00
_cell.angle_beta   90.00
_cell.angle_gamma   90.00
#
_symmetry.space_group_name_H-M   'P 1'
#
loop_
_entity.id
_entity.type
_entity.pdbx_description
1 polymer ?
#
loop_
_entity_poly.entity_id
_entity_poly.type
_entity_poly.pdbx_seq_one_letter_code
_entity_poly.pdbx_strand_id
1 'polypeptide(L)'
;MANKKPPADSDVLAGWVDPRINGGRFLDFTTPKFGEPLNVIISGRSDPYILSDEGFHHYAKSIGYSEECLGLHYGAIHEADLGDGEGRRDEMFLARQYYFPIWGTCWESFAGGHHFRAWKQNGTTANSGAWFIGASKEEHSQKHHKITENGYNEGRDWLVENAVAGTYYKGIWWKAEVEFREGLLEPGNNGVNHGIEQDGFVAILTVNRL
;
A
#
# COMPACT_ATOMS: atom_id res chain seq x y z
N MET A 1 2.47 15.52 28.33
CA MET A 1 2.70 14.08 28.09
C MET A 1 1.35 13.48 27.78
N ALA A 2 1.09 13.13 26.53
CA ALA A 2 -0.18 12.54 26.15
C ALA A 2 -0.27 11.12 26.73
N ASN A 3 -1.37 10.81 27.42
CA ASN A 3 -1.67 9.46 27.89
C ASN A 3 -1.73 8.52 26.68
N LYS A 4 -0.66 7.76 26.42
CA LYS A 4 -0.69 6.65 25.47
C LYS A 4 -1.65 5.60 26.04
N LYS A 5 -2.86 5.55 25.49
CA LYS A 5 -3.76 4.42 25.68
C LYS A 5 -3.04 3.19 25.10
N PRO A 6 -2.89 2.09 25.86
CA PRO A 6 -2.34 0.86 25.28
C PRO A 6 -3.20 0.44 24.08
N PRO A 7 -2.63 -0.23 23.06
CA PRO A 7 -3.42 -0.82 21.98
C PRO A 7 -4.54 -1.62 22.62
N ALA A 8 -5.78 -1.39 22.20
CA ALA A 8 -6.86 -2.22 22.71
C ALA A 8 -6.66 -3.64 22.17
N ASP A 9 -7.02 -4.68 22.94
CA ASP A 9 -6.96 -6.07 22.46
C ASP A 9 -7.72 -6.27 21.12
N SER A 10 -8.64 -5.36 20.79
CA SER A 10 -9.34 -5.27 19.50
C SER A 10 -8.43 -5.01 18.31
N ASP A 11 -7.29 -4.35 18.51
CA ASP A 11 -6.42 -3.88 17.41
C ASP A 11 -5.54 -5.02 16.89
N VAL A 12 -4.91 -5.80 17.78
CA VAL A 12 -4.21 -7.04 17.37
C VAL A 12 -5.19 -8.04 16.77
N LEU A 13 -6.40 -8.12 17.31
CA LEU A 13 -7.44 -8.98 16.74
C LEU A 13 -7.78 -8.56 15.31
N ALA A 14 -7.78 -7.28 14.93
CA ALA A 14 -8.11 -6.82 13.57
C ALA A 14 -7.10 -7.27 12.48
N GLY A 15 -5.96 -7.85 12.88
CA GLY A 15 -4.90 -8.29 11.99
C GLY A 15 -3.97 -7.18 11.54
N TRP A 16 -4.04 -5.99 12.14
CA TRP A 16 -3.07 -4.90 11.98
C TRP A 16 -3.17 -3.99 13.19
N VAL A 17 -2.07 -3.37 13.61
CA VAL A 17 -2.02 -2.45 14.75
C VAL A 17 -1.92 -1.02 14.24
N ASP A 18 -2.69 -0.09 14.81
CA ASP A 18 -2.63 1.32 14.43
C ASP A 18 -1.23 1.91 14.71
N PRO A 19 -0.48 2.33 13.66
CA PRO A 19 0.86 2.89 13.82
C PRO A 19 0.93 4.06 14.82
N ARG A 20 -0.14 4.85 14.92
CA ARG A 20 -0.19 6.08 15.72
C ARG A 20 -0.09 5.82 17.22
N ILE A 21 -0.50 4.63 17.68
CA ILE A 21 -0.45 4.25 19.09
C ILE A 21 1.00 4.21 19.59
N ASN A 22 1.92 3.81 18.72
CA ASN A 22 3.32 3.65 19.05
C ASN A 22 4.23 4.76 18.52
N GLY A 23 3.71 5.69 17.70
CA GLY A 23 4.42 6.87 17.21
C GLY A 23 4.68 6.86 15.70
N GLY A 24 4.24 5.82 15.00
CA GLY A 24 4.16 5.77 13.55
C GLY A 24 2.97 6.57 13.01
N ARG A 25 2.72 6.45 11.70
CA ARG A 25 1.65 7.20 11.01
C ARG A 25 1.21 6.53 9.70
N PHE A 26 0.07 6.97 9.16
CA PHE A 26 -0.47 6.53 7.87
C PHE A 26 0.05 7.33 6.66
N LEU A 27 1.14 8.08 6.84
CA LEU A 27 1.84 8.76 5.75
C LEU A 27 3.28 8.25 5.72
N ASP A 28 3.75 7.84 4.55
CA ASP A 28 5.18 7.51 4.37
C ASP A 28 6.05 8.78 4.48
N PHE A 29 7.33 8.67 4.21
CA PHE A 29 8.27 9.78 4.17
C PHE A 29 8.86 9.90 2.77
N THR A 30 8.21 10.68 1.90
CA THR A 30 8.79 11.10 0.61
C THR A 30 9.80 12.23 0.79
N THR A 31 9.54 13.09 1.77
CA THR A 31 10.40 14.21 2.16
C THR A 31 10.34 14.41 3.69
N PRO A 32 11.17 15.28 4.29
CA PRO A 32 11.06 15.57 5.72
C PRO A 32 9.70 16.16 6.16
N LYS A 33 8.90 16.70 5.23
CA LYS A 33 7.64 17.40 5.54
C LYS A 33 6.38 16.71 5.00
N PHE A 34 6.51 15.95 3.92
CA PHE A 34 5.38 15.36 3.20
C PHE A 34 5.55 13.86 3.03
N GLY A 35 4.43 13.17 2.88
CA GLY A 35 4.35 11.74 2.67
C GLY A 35 3.20 11.36 1.75
N GLU A 36 3.26 10.18 1.18
CA GLU A 36 2.18 9.54 0.48
C GLU A 36 1.31 8.73 1.46
N PRO A 37 -0.01 8.67 1.23
CA PRO A 37 -0.92 7.96 2.11
C PRO A 37 -0.73 6.45 2.02
N LEU A 38 -0.60 5.81 3.18
CA LEU A 38 -0.72 4.37 3.36
C LEU A 38 -2.22 4.01 3.35
N ASN A 39 -2.81 4.04 2.17
CA ASN A 39 -4.26 4.00 1.94
C ASN A 39 -4.83 2.58 1.75
N VAL A 40 -4.00 1.54 1.80
CA VAL A 40 -4.42 0.13 1.78
C VAL A 40 -3.68 -0.66 2.88
N ILE A 41 -4.39 -1.58 3.54
CA ILE A 41 -3.82 -2.57 4.45
C ILE A 41 -4.23 -3.97 3.98
N ILE A 42 -3.28 -4.87 3.71
CA ILE A 42 -3.57 -6.31 3.67
C ILE A 42 -3.43 -6.83 5.10
N SER A 43 -4.56 -7.13 5.72
CA SER A 43 -4.63 -7.59 7.10
C SER A 43 -3.85 -8.88 7.31
N GLY A 44 -3.19 -9.03 8.46
CA GLY A 44 -2.59 -10.26 8.96
C GLY A 44 -3.59 -11.41 9.20
N ARG A 45 -4.90 -11.16 9.04
CA ARG A 45 -5.93 -12.20 8.92
C ARG A 45 -6.01 -12.85 7.54
N SER A 46 -5.32 -12.30 6.55
CA SER A 46 -5.24 -12.86 5.21
C SER A 46 -4.50 -14.19 5.21
N ASP A 47 -4.59 -14.91 4.08
CA ASP A 47 -3.88 -16.16 3.87
C ASP A 47 -2.38 -16.01 4.20
N PRO A 48 -1.80 -16.89 5.04
CA PRO A 48 -0.40 -16.78 5.47
C PRO A 48 0.62 -16.73 4.34
N TYR A 49 0.30 -17.29 3.16
CA TYR A 49 1.18 -17.20 2.01
C TYR A 49 1.30 -15.76 1.51
N ILE A 50 0.21 -14.99 1.46
CA ILE A 50 0.25 -13.57 1.06
C ILE A 50 1.02 -12.73 2.08
N LEU A 51 1.04 -13.15 3.35
CA LEU A 51 1.84 -12.51 4.38
C LEU A 51 3.34 -12.85 4.28
N SER A 52 3.75 -13.75 3.37
CA SER A 52 5.15 -13.94 3.00
C SER A 52 5.54 -13.02 1.86
N ASP A 53 6.83 -12.69 1.74
CA ASP A 53 7.31 -11.79 0.69
C ASP A 53 7.07 -12.41 -0.70
N GLU A 54 7.35 -13.72 -0.85
CA GLU A 54 7.09 -14.46 -2.10
C GLU A 54 5.60 -14.45 -2.47
N GLY A 55 4.72 -14.79 -1.52
CA GLY A 55 3.29 -14.86 -1.79
C GLY A 55 2.67 -13.48 -2.02
N PHE A 56 3.18 -12.42 -1.40
CA PHE A 56 2.77 -11.05 -1.70
C PHE A 56 3.13 -10.65 -3.13
N HIS A 57 4.34 -10.99 -3.60
CA HIS A 57 4.74 -10.77 -5.00
C HIS A 57 3.89 -11.57 -5.99
N HIS A 58 3.56 -12.82 -5.68
CA HIS A 58 2.64 -13.61 -6.51
C HIS A 58 1.22 -13.03 -6.51
N TYR A 59 0.73 -12.57 -5.36
CA TYR A 59 -0.56 -11.94 -5.26
C TYR A 59 -0.61 -10.63 -6.05
N ALA A 60 0.40 -9.77 -5.94
CA ALA A 60 0.50 -8.54 -6.73
C ALA A 60 0.43 -8.82 -8.24
N LYS A 61 1.10 -9.88 -8.71
CA LYS A 61 0.99 -10.35 -10.11
C LYS A 61 -0.42 -10.79 -10.50
N SER A 62 -1.18 -11.34 -9.57
CA SER A 62 -2.56 -11.75 -9.81
C SER A 62 -3.52 -10.56 -9.95
N ILE A 63 -3.28 -9.45 -9.23
CA ILE A 63 -4.12 -8.23 -9.24
C ILE A 63 -3.62 -7.18 -10.23
N GLY A 64 -2.85 -7.58 -11.25
CA GLY A 64 -2.48 -6.72 -12.37
C GLY A 64 -1.26 -5.83 -12.15
N TYR A 65 -0.45 -6.10 -11.12
CA TYR A 65 0.84 -5.45 -10.92
C TYR A 65 2.01 -6.37 -11.32
N SER A 66 3.20 -5.82 -11.46
CA SER A 66 4.44 -6.58 -11.56
C SER A 66 5.58 -5.77 -10.94
N GLU A 67 6.66 -6.46 -10.58
CA GLU A 67 7.95 -5.82 -10.27
C GLU A 67 8.38 -4.93 -11.44
N GLU A 68 9.13 -3.87 -11.12
CA GLU A 68 9.56 -2.85 -12.08
C GLU A 68 10.28 -3.44 -13.31
N CYS A 69 10.20 -2.70 -14.41
CA CYS A 69 10.86 -3.02 -15.66
C CYS A 69 12.37 -3.21 -15.46
N LEU A 70 12.86 -4.42 -15.78
CA LEU A 70 14.30 -4.74 -15.89
C LEU A 70 15.14 -4.49 -14.62
N GLY A 71 14.53 -4.47 -13.43
CA GLY A 71 15.26 -4.29 -12.16
C GLY A 71 15.92 -2.91 -12.01
N LEU A 72 15.47 -1.94 -12.79
CA LEU A 72 15.91 -0.55 -12.67
C LEU A 72 14.97 0.16 -11.69
N HIS A 73 15.40 0.29 -10.43
CA HIS A 73 14.75 1.15 -9.45
C HIS A 73 14.87 2.62 -9.88
N TYR A 74 13.90 3.10 -10.66
CA TYR A 74 13.76 4.52 -11.01
C TYR A 74 12.73 5.15 -10.08
N GLY A 75 13.21 5.70 -8.98
CA GLY A 75 12.40 6.43 -8.00
C GLY A 75 13.19 6.68 -6.71
N ALA A 76 12.76 7.65 -5.91
CA ALA A 76 13.27 7.76 -4.55
C ALA A 76 12.74 6.56 -3.73
N ILE A 77 13.59 6.01 -2.86
CA ILE A 77 13.17 5.05 -1.85
C ILE A 77 12.38 5.83 -0.79
N HIS A 78 11.18 5.37 -0.47
CA HIS A 78 10.38 5.96 0.59
C HIS A 78 10.56 5.15 1.88
N GLU A 79 10.53 5.85 3.02
CA GLU A 79 10.50 5.21 4.33
C GLU A 79 9.09 5.24 4.91
N ALA A 80 8.72 4.29 5.76
CA ALA A 80 7.52 4.36 6.59
C ALA A 80 7.82 3.97 8.04
N ASP A 81 7.11 4.58 8.99
CA ASP A 81 7.11 4.18 10.40
C ASP A 81 5.73 3.61 10.74
N LEU A 82 5.68 2.28 10.86
CA LEU A 82 4.44 1.53 11.12
C LEU A 82 4.14 1.38 12.62
N GLY A 83 4.87 2.08 13.50
CA GLY A 83 4.66 1.99 14.94
C GLY A 83 4.92 0.59 15.49
N ASP A 84 5.78 -0.19 14.84
CA ASP A 84 6.10 -1.57 15.24
C ASP A 84 7.41 -1.70 16.01
N GLY A 85 8.04 -0.57 16.33
CA GLY A 85 9.24 -0.52 17.18
C GLY A 85 10.55 -0.51 16.41
N GLU A 86 10.48 -0.56 15.07
CA GLU A 86 11.65 -0.50 14.20
C GLU A 86 11.92 0.92 13.67
N GLY A 87 11.03 1.88 13.97
CA GLY A 87 11.11 3.25 13.48
C GLY A 87 10.85 3.32 11.97
N ARG A 88 11.56 4.22 11.28
CA ARG A 88 11.46 4.36 9.82
C ARG A 88 12.18 3.23 9.12
N ARG A 89 11.50 2.63 8.14
CA ARG A 89 12.03 1.52 7.34
C ARG A 89 11.80 1.80 5.87
N ASP A 90 12.80 1.47 5.05
CA ASP A 90 12.69 1.50 3.60
C ASP A 90 11.52 0.61 3.12
N GLU A 91 10.91 1.02 2.02
CA GLU A 91 9.94 0.21 1.29
C GLU A 91 10.50 -1.20 1.01
N MET A 92 9.65 -2.20 1.18
CA MET A 92 10.02 -3.60 0.97
C MET A 92 9.65 -4.09 -0.44
N PHE A 93 8.69 -3.42 -1.07
CA PHE A 93 8.27 -3.75 -2.42
C PHE A 93 7.69 -2.52 -3.13
N LEU A 94 8.13 -2.30 -4.36
CA LEU A 94 7.58 -1.34 -5.31
C LEU A 94 7.01 -2.12 -6.49
N ALA A 95 5.70 -1.99 -6.71
CA ALA A 95 4.97 -2.67 -7.77
C ALA A 95 4.34 -1.66 -8.72
N ARG A 96 4.37 -1.96 -10.01
CA ARG A 96 3.88 -1.10 -11.10
C ARG A 96 2.85 -1.83 -11.93
N GLN A 97 1.93 -1.11 -12.57
CA GLN A 97 0.86 -1.72 -13.34
C GLN A 97 1.45 -2.54 -14.48
N TYR A 98 0.95 -3.77 -14.65
CA TYR A 98 1.36 -4.65 -15.73
C TYR A 98 0.41 -4.57 -16.92
N TYR A 99 0.90 -4.06 -18.05
CA TYR A 99 0.13 -3.97 -19.30
C TYR A 99 0.28 -5.26 -20.15
N PHE A 100 -0.69 -6.18 -20.03
CA PHE A 100 -0.83 -7.37 -20.87
C PHE A 100 -1.73 -7.09 -22.09
N PRO A 101 -1.54 -7.67 -23.31
CA PRO A 101 -0.63 -8.75 -23.73
C PRO A 101 0.62 -8.33 -24.53
N ILE A 102 0.92 -7.03 -24.66
CA ILE A 102 1.92 -6.59 -25.66
C ILE A 102 3.13 -5.82 -25.06
N TRP A 103 3.05 -5.20 -23.86
CA TRP A 103 3.98 -4.09 -23.56
C TRP A 103 4.72 -4.09 -22.21
N GLY A 104 4.35 -4.93 -21.23
CA GLY A 104 5.08 -5.04 -19.94
C GLY A 104 5.08 -3.77 -19.07
N THR A 105 5.80 -3.77 -17.94
CA THR A 105 5.90 -2.62 -17.02
C THR A 105 6.72 -1.45 -17.57
N CYS A 106 7.50 -1.66 -18.64
CA CYS A 106 8.41 -0.66 -19.22
C CYS A 106 7.69 0.51 -19.91
N TRP A 107 6.42 0.33 -20.29
CA TRP A 107 5.62 1.36 -20.95
C TRP A 107 5.05 2.39 -19.96
N GLU A 108 5.07 2.11 -18.66
CA GLU A 108 4.53 3.01 -17.63
C GLU A 108 5.31 4.34 -17.57
N SER A 109 6.63 4.30 -17.81
CA SER A 109 7.48 5.50 -17.97
C SER A 109 7.06 6.37 -19.15
N PHE A 110 6.31 5.82 -20.11
CA PHE A 110 5.73 6.59 -21.21
C PHE A 110 4.27 6.97 -20.91
N ALA A 111 3.46 6.10 -20.29
CA ALA A 111 2.00 6.23 -20.19
C ALA A 111 1.40 6.70 -18.86
N GLY A 112 2.17 6.72 -17.77
CA GLY A 112 1.58 6.76 -16.44
C GLY A 112 0.86 5.44 -16.13
N GLY A 113 0.47 5.22 -14.88
CA GLY A 113 -0.10 3.95 -14.45
C GLY A 113 -0.31 3.86 -12.95
N HIS A 114 -0.91 2.75 -12.52
CA HIS A 114 -1.10 2.44 -11.11
C HIS A 114 0.17 1.84 -10.54
N HIS A 115 0.67 2.39 -9.43
CA HIS A 115 1.77 1.77 -8.70
C HIS A 115 1.45 1.72 -7.21
N PHE A 116 2.19 0.91 -6.48
CA PHE A 116 2.18 0.95 -5.03
C PHE A 116 3.55 0.65 -4.42
N ARG A 117 3.77 1.21 -3.24
CA ARG A 117 4.86 0.84 -2.34
C ARG A 117 4.29 0.11 -1.14
N ALA A 118 5.04 -0.82 -0.57
CA ALA A 118 4.58 -1.62 0.54
C ALA A 118 5.63 -1.79 1.65
N TRP A 119 5.13 -1.81 2.88
CA TRP A 119 5.89 -2.04 4.11
C TRP A 119 5.18 -3.08 4.96
N LYS A 120 5.94 -3.89 5.68
CA LYS A 120 5.39 -4.95 6.53
C LYS A 120 5.45 -4.54 7.98
N GLN A 121 4.34 -4.71 8.70
CA GLN A 121 4.27 -4.49 10.14
C GLN A 121 4.74 -5.76 10.88
N ASN A 122 6.06 -5.87 11.07
CA ASN A 122 6.71 -7.07 11.63
C ASN A 122 7.75 -6.76 12.72
N GLY A 123 7.77 -5.54 13.25
CA GLY A 123 8.64 -5.12 14.33
C GLY A 123 8.30 -5.71 15.71
N THR A 124 9.21 -5.50 16.66
CA THR A 124 9.18 -6.11 18.00
C THR A 124 8.01 -5.69 18.90
N THR A 125 7.37 -4.54 18.64
CA THR A 125 6.31 -3.97 19.50
C THR A 125 4.92 -4.03 18.89
N ALA A 126 4.81 -4.30 17.58
CA ALA A 126 3.56 -4.60 16.91
C ALA A 126 3.83 -5.48 15.68
N ASN A 127 3.89 -6.80 15.86
CA ASN A 127 4.03 -7.75 14.76
C ASN A 127 2.67 -8.35 14.40
N SER A 128 2.00 -7.74 13.43
CA SER A 128 0.74 -8.28 12.89
C SER A 128 0.95 -9.10 11.61
N GLY A 129 2.11 -8.93 10.96
CA GLY A 129 2.39 -9.50 9.64
C GLY A 129 1.67 -8.79 8.49
N ALA A 130 0.86 -7.76 8.76
CA ALA A 130 0.11 -7.02 7.77
C ALA A 130 1.03 -6.25 6.80
N TRP A 131 0.57 -6.09 5.57
CA TRP A 131 1.19 -5.17 4.61
C TRP A 131 0.45 -3.84 4.61
N PHE A 132 1.18 -2.75 4.84
CA PHE A 132 0.72 -1.38 4.67
C PHE A 132 1.19 -0.89 3.32
N ILE A 133 0.28 -0.35 2.52
CA ILE A 133 0.49 -0.07 1.11
C ILE A 133 0.11 1.38 0.82
N GLY A 134 1.01 2.10 0.16
CA GLY A 134 0.73 3.39 -0.47
C GLY A 134 0.45 3.17 -1.94
N ALA A 135 -0.83 3.12 -2.32
CA ALA A 135 -1.26 2.95 -3.69
C ALA A 135 -1.58 4.30 -4.34
N SER A 136 -1.09 4.53 -5.55
CA SER A 136 -1.34 5.78 -6.28
C SER A 136 -1.38 5.55 -7.79
N LYS A 137 -1.77 6.60 -8.53
CA LYS A 137 -1.79 6.62 -9.99
C LYS A 137 -1.06 7.86 -10.53
N GLU A 138 -0.02 7.62 -11.32
CA GLU A 138 0.78 8.65 -11.98
C GLU A 138 0.19 9.08 -13.32
N GLU A 139 0.33 10.36 -13.69
CA GLU A 139 0.05 10.86 -15.04
C GLU A 139 1.17 10.51 -16.03
N HIS A 140 0.79 10.40 -17.31
CA HIS A 140 1.67 10.27 -18.48
C HIS A 140 2.89 11.21 -18.43
N SER A 141 4.07 10.72 -18.80
CA SER A 141 5.37 11.43 -18.63
C SER A 141 5.52 12.75 -19.40
N GLN A 142 4.61 13.06 -20.33
CA GLN A 142 4.56 14.36 -21.01
C GLN A 142 4.20 15.53 -20.07
N LYS A 143 3.73 15.26 -18.85
CA LYS A 143 3.36 16.27 -17.85
C LYS A 143 4.28 16.31 -16.60
N HIS A 144 5.49 15.76 -16.69
CA HIS A 144 6.51 15.80 -15.63
C HIS A 144 6.08 15.10 -14.31
N HIS A 145 5.72 13.81 -14.37
CA HIS A 145 5.57 12.95 -13.17
C HIS A 145 4.62 13.53 -12.11
N LYS A 146 3.46 14.08 -12.51
CA LYS A 146 2.42 14.49 -11.57
C LYS A 146 1.51 13.30 -11.29
N ILE A 147 1.23 13.03 -10.03
CA ILE A 147 0.07 12.20 -9.65
C ILE A 147 -1.19 12.92 -10.16
N THR A 148 -2.17 12.17 -10.66
CA THR A 148 -3.46 12.73 -11.12
C THR A 148 -4.15 13.51 -10.00
N GLU A 149 -5.06 14.42 -10.33
CA GLU A 149 -5.77 15.26 -9.33
C GLU A 149 -6.49 14.44 -8.22
N ASN A 150 -6.79 13.17 -8.48
CA ASN A 150 -7.38 12.21 -7.53
C ASN A 150 -6.53 10.93 -7.37
N GLY A 151 -5.24 10.98 -7.66
CA GLY A 151 -4.44 9.78 -7.94
C GLY A 151 -4.23 8.83 -6.77
N TYR A 152 -4.30 9.30 -5.53
CA TYR A 152 -4.25 8.41 -4.36
C TYR A 152 -5.54 7.59 -4.22
N ASN A 153 -6.70 8.22 -4.40
CA ASN A 153 -7.98 7.51 -4.33
C ASN A 153 -8.13 6.57 -5.54
N GLU A 154 -7.80 7.03 -6.76
CA GLU A 154 -7.81 6.18 -7.96
C GLU A 154 -6.85 4.99 -7.85
N GLY A 155 -5.67 5.19 -7.25
CA GLY A 155 -4.70 4.12 -6.98
C GLY A 155 -5.26 3.06 -6.03
N ARG A 156 -5.79 3.49 -4.88
CA ARG A 156 -6.44 2.62 -3.89
C ARG A 156 -7.60 1.85 -4.50
N ASP A 157 -8.52 2.55 -5.14
CA ASP A 157 -9.78 1.96 -5.60
C ASP A 157 -9.54 0.95 -6.72
N TRP A 158 -8.58 1.20 -7.60
CA TRP A 158 -8.19 0.23 -8.63
C TRP A 158 -7.57 -1.04 -8.03
N LEU A 159 -6.69 -0.91 -7.03
CA LEU A 159 -6.13 -2.06 -6.31
C LEU A 159 -7.25 -2.88 -5.66
N VAL A 160 -8.16 -2.21 -4.95
CA VAL A 160 -9.29 -2.83 -4.26
C VAL A 160 -10.21 -3.54 -5.26
N GLU A 161 -10.58 -2.90 -6.37
CA GLU A 161 -11.45 -3.46 -7.39
C GLU A 161 -10.90 -4.78 -7.95
N ASN A 162 -9.61 -4.82 -8.29
CA ASN A 162 -8.95 -6.03 -8.76
C ASN A 162 -8.88 -7.11 -7.67
N ALA A 163 -8.61 -6.72 -6.42
CA ALA A 163 -8.53 -7.64 -5.29
C ALA A 163 -9.87 -8.33 -4.99
N VAL A 164 -10.99 -7.61 -5.04
CA VAL A 164 -12.33 -8.15 -4.73
C VAL A 164 -12.97 -8.91 -5.88
N ALA A 165 -12.59 -8.61 -7.13
CA ALA A 165 -13.07 -9.32 -8.32
C ALA A 165 -12.71 -10.81 -8.31
N GLY A 166 -11.60 -11.16 -7.67
CA GLY A 166 -11.03 -12.49 -7.64
C GLY A 166 -10.07 -12.71 -8.81
N THR A 167 -8.90 -13.26 -8.50
CA THR A 167 -7.77 -13.31 -9.43
C THR A 167 -7.13 -14.69 -9.46
N TYR A 168 -6.36 -14.96 -10.51
CA TYR A 168 -5.66 -16.23 -10.69
C TYR A 168 -4.24 -16.01 -11.20
N TYR A 169 -3.27 -16.66 -10.55
CA TYR A 169 -1.88 -16.64 -10.97
C TYR A 169 -1.18 -17.92 -10.50
N LYS A 170 -0.40 -18.54 -11.39
CA LYS A 170 0.40 -19.76 -11.11
C LYS A 170 -0.38 -20.88 -10.38
N GLY A 171 -1.63 -21.16 -10.76
CA GLY A 171 -2.39 -22.25 -10.16
C GLY A 171 -3.11 -21.90 -8.85
N ILE A 172 -3.04 -20.65 -8.40
CA ILE A 172 -3.66 -20.20 -7.16
C ILE A 172 -4.74 -19.17 -7.52
N TRP A 173 -5.94 -19.36 -6.96
CA TRP A 173 -7.01 -18.38 -6.97
C TRP A 173 -6.97 -17.57 -5.68
N TRP A 174 -7.21 -16.27 -5.77
CA TRP A 174 -7.39 -15.41 -4.61
C TRP A 174 -8.67 -14.59 -4.72
N LYS A 175 -9.21 -14.20 -3.57
CA LYS A 175 -10.27 -13.21 -3.48
C LYS A 175 -10.17 -12.43 -2.18
N ALA A 176 -10.37 -11.12 -2.25
CA ALA A 176 -10.40 -10.26 -1.08
C ALA A 176 -11.81 -9.90 -0.67
N GLU A 177 -12.00 -9.75 0.65
CA GLU A 177 -13.05 -8.90 1.23
C GLU A 177 -12.43 -7.55 1.57
N VAL A 178 -13.22 -6.48 1.50
CA VAL A 178 -12.77 -5.12 1.80
C VAL A 178 -13.64 -4.47 2.88
N GLU A 179 -12.98 -3.82 3.83
CA GLU A 179 -13.58 -2.85 4.76
C GLU A 179 -12.95 -1.48 4.48
N PHE A 180 -13.75 -0.45 4.23
CA PHE A 180 -13.26 0.93 4.20
C PHE A 180 -13.36 1.54 5.61
N ARG A 181 -12.25 2.09 6.11
CA ARG A 181 -12.18 2.68 7.45
C ARG A 181 -11.78 4.15 7.40
N GLU A 182 -12.60 4.99 8.02
CA GLU A 182 -12.34 6.42 8.24
C GLU A 182 -11.52 6.65 9.52
N GLY A 183 -10.98 7.88 9.67
CA GLY A 183 -10.31 8.32 10.88
C GLY A 183 -8.89 7.75 11.07
N LEU A 184 -8.37 7.03 10.08
CA LEU A 184 -6.96 6.62 10.01
C LEU A 184 -6.12 7.66 9.25
N LEU A 185 -6.69 8.24 8.20
CA LEU A 185 -6.19 9.38 7.45
C LEU A 185 -7.15 10.57 7.62
N GLU A 186 -6.59 11.78 7.68
CA GLU A 186 -7.37 13.02 7.73
C GLU A 186 -7.73 13.45 6.30
N PRO A 187 -9.02 13.55 5.91
CA PRO A 187 -9.42 14.01 4.58
C PRO A 187 -8.76 15.34 4.17
N GLY A 188 -8.48 15.48 2.86
CA GLY A 188 -7.75 16.61 2.30
C GLY A 188 -6.28 16.27 2.04
N ASN A 189 -5.41 17.29 2.06
CA ASN A 189 -4.01 17.17 1.62
C ASN A 189 -2.97 17.55 2.70
N ASN A 190 -3.38 17.65 3.97
CA ASN A 190 -2.47 18.08 5.03
C ASN A 190 -1.35 17.04 5.23
N GLY A 191 -0.10 17.45 4.99
CA GLY A 191 1.06 16.55 5.04
C GLY A 191 1.16 15.57 3.85
N VAL A 192 0.20 15.61 2.93
CA VAL A 192 0.16 14.75 1.75
C VAL A 192 1.06 15.32 0.65
N ASN A 193 1.89 14.47 0.07
CA ASN A 193 2.80 14.83 -1.00
C ASN A 193 2.05 15.33 -2.25
N HIS A 194 2.68 16.24 -3.00
CA HIS A 194 2.11 16.92 -4.16
C HIS A 194 0.88 17.82 -3.90
N GLY A 195 0.40 17.94 -2.66
CA GLY A 195 -0.77 18.76 -2.33
C GLY A 195 -2.10 18.20 -2.85
N ILE A 196 -2.11 16.91 -3.19
CA ILE A 196 -3.28 16.21 -3.73
C ILE A 196 -4.17 15.78 -2.58
N GLU A 197 -5.46 16.05 -2.70
CA GLU A 197 -6.45 15.68 -1.69
C GLU A 197 -6.75 14.18 -1.77
N GLN A 198 -6.98 13.58 -0.60
CA GLN A 198 -7.51 12.22 -0.46
C GLN A 198 -8.75 12.25 0.45
N ASP A 199 -9.58 11.22 0.37
CA ASP A 199 -10.92 11.21 0.96
C ASP A 199 -10.97 10.76 2.44
N GLY A 200 -9.83 10.37 3.02
CA GLY A 200 -9.68 9.91 4.40
C GLY A 200 -9.88 8.41 4.61
N PHE A 201 -10.28 7.68 3.57
CA PHE A 201 -10.54 6.24 3.66
C PHE A 201 -9.28 5.42 3.46
N VAL A 202 -9.08 4.45 4.35
CA VAL A 202 -8.11 3.37 4.19
C VAL A 202 -8.87 2.08 3.90
N ALA A 203 -8.48 1.37 2.84
CA ALA A 203 -9.06 0.07 2.50
C ALA A 203 -8.33 -1.05 3.23
N ILE A 204 -9.05 -1.85 4.01
CA ILE A 204 -8.53 -3.00 4.74
C ILE A 204 -8.99 -4.26 4.01
N LEU A 205 -8.04 -4.97 3.40
CA LEU A 205 -8.25 -6.19 2.66
C LEU A 205 -8.00 -7.42 3.53
N THR A 206 -8.94 -8.37 3.51
CA THR A 206 -8.72 -9.74 3.99
C THR A 206 -8.70 -10.66 2.78
N VAL A 207 -7.52 -11.14 2.40
CA VAL A 207 -7.33 -11.89 1.15
C VAL A 207 -7.22 -13.38 1.45
N ASN A 208 -8.03 -14.20 0.78
CA ASN A 208 -8.05 -15.64 0.93
C ASN A 208 -7.65 -16.33 -0.38
N ARG A 209 -6.94 -17.47 -0.27
CA ARG A 209 -6.85 -18.42 -1.38
C ARG A 209 -8.17 -19.19 -1.51
N LEU A 210 -8.60 -19.48 -2.74
CA LEU A 210 -9.81 -20.28 -3.03
C LEU A 210 -9.47 -21.73 -3.35
#